data_AF-A0A2S2G8U1-F1
#
_entry.id   AF-A0A2S2G8U1-F1
#
_cell.length_a   1.000
_cell.length_b   1.000
_cell.length_c   1.000
_cell.angle_alpha   90.00
_cell.angle_beta   90.00
_cell.angle_gamma   90.00
#
_symmetry.space_group_name_H-M   'P 1'
#
loop_
_entity.id
_entity.type
_entity.pdbx_description
1 polymer ?
#
loop_
_entity_poly.entity_id
_entity_poly.type
_entity_poly.pdbx_seq_one_letter_code
_entity_poly.pdbx_strand_id
1 'polypeptide(L)'
;MPEPLSAAALLKALRDEGVAVTEVGAWRTHNRNAKGLWGPVNGTMVHHSVTRGTASTVALCRDGHSTLPGPLCHGVIAKDGRVHLVGYGRTNHAGGGDPGVLAQVVAESYGTRPMAPAMGNANGTDGNARFYGWECENLGDGKDPWPAAQYDAIVRVQAAVCRAHGWSAKSVIGHLEWSADKIDPRGFGMPDLRADVAERLEHPADWNPGTDQSKEDDMPTRVNPKVKQTKNRPQGEWLSVPLSGALVTGPADYSGTVYLRLSGVPDGATIQSRFYETKGGKKSKSGQITEHLGSGGDTFIAVTNAGGHCDSGAALAVEYIVFGGDTHDLVSGQAQLLYWK
;
A
#
# COMPACT_ATOMS: atom_id res chain seq x y z
N MET A 1 -26.47 15.51 21.03
CA MET A 1 -25.21 14.86 21.44
C MET A 1 -25.19 13.46 20.86
N PRO A 2 -24.04 12.93 20.41
CA PRO A 2 -24.00 11.66 19.67
C PRO A 2 -24.48 10.51 20.56
N GLU A 3 -25.49 9.79 20.11
CA GLU A 3 -25.90 8.55 20.74
C GLU A 3 -24.85 7.47 20.45
N PRO A 4 -24.61 6.52 21.38
CA PRO A 4 -23.80 5.37 21.05
C PRO A 4 -24.37 4.63 19.84
N LEU A 5 -23.49 4.02 19.05
CA LEU A 5 -23.92 3.07 18.02
C LEU A 5 -24.69 1.92 18.69
N SER A 6 -25.35 1.08 17.89
CA SER A 6 -25.69 -0.26 18.34
C SER A 6 -24.48 -1.18 18.22
N ALA A 7 -24.44 -2.29 18.98
CA ALA A 7 -23.37 -3.28 18.87
C ALA A 7 -23.22 -3.80 17.42
N ALA A 8 -24.35 -3.98 16.73
CA ALA A 8 -24.37 -4.38 15.32
C ALA A 8 -23.79 -3.30 14.40
N ALA A 9 -24.11 -2.03 14.64
CA ALA A 9 -23.57 -0.92 13.86
C ALA A 9 -22.06 -0.74 14.09
N LEU A 10 -21.56 -0.89 15.33
CA LEU A 10 -20.12 -0.88 15.59
C LEU A 10 -19.41 -2.02 14.83
N LEU A 11 -19.93 -3.25 14.95
CA LEU A 11 -19.33 -4.41 14.25
C LEU A 11 -19.32 -4.19 12.73
N LYS A 12 -20.41 -3.65 12.17
CA LYS A 12 -20.49 -3.32 10.75
C LYS A 12 -19.43 -2.30 10.37
N ALA A 13 -19.35 -1.18 11.09
CA ALA A 13 -18.38 -0.12 10.81
C ALA A 13 -16.93 -0.64 10.82
N LEU A 14 -16.58 -1.48 11.80
CA LEU A 14 -15.26 -2.11 11.86
C LEU A 14 -14.99 -3.00 10.63
N ARG A 15 -15.96 -3.84 10.24
CA ARG A 15 -15.80 -4.72 9.07
C ARG A 15 -15.73 -3.94 7.76
N ASP A 16 -16.54 -2.89 7.61
CA ASP A 16 -16.51 -2.00 6.45
C ASP A 16 -15.13 -1.32 6.31
N GLU A 17 -14.48 -1.01 7.44
CA GLU A 17 -13.12 -0.43 7.48
C GLU A 17 -12.00 -1.48 7.32
N GLY A 18 -12.34 -2.72 6.99
CA GLY A 18 -11.39 -3.82 6.75
C GLY A 18 -10.80 -4.45 8.01
N VAL A 19 -11.36 -4.19 9.20
CA VAL A 19 -10.85 -4.76 10.47
C VAL A 19 -11.13 -6.26 10.54
N ALA A 20 -10.09 -7.05 10.81
CA ALA A 20 -10.19 -8.48 11.11
C ALA A 20 -10.77 -8.70 12.52
N VAL A 21 -12.10 -8.78 12.62
CA VAL A 21 -12.80 -8.89 13.92
C VAL A 21 -13.00 -10.34 14.36
N THR A 22 -12.71 -10.62 15.62
CA THR A 22 -13.12 -11.82 16.37
C THR A 22 -14.09 -11.43 17.48
N GLU A 23 -15.21 -12.13 17.57
CA GLU A 23 -16.24 -11.89 18.57
C GLU A 23 -16.05 -12.81 19.78
N VAL A 24 -15.88 -12.26 20.98
CA VAL A 24 -15.54 -13.06 22.18
C VAL A 24 -16.76 -13.22 23.09
N GLY A 25 -17.31 -14.45 23.13
CA GLY A 25 -18.45 -14.77 23.97
C GLY A 25 -19.65 -13.84 23.73
N ALA A 26 -20.33 -13.43 24.81
CA ALA A 26 -21.49 -12.54 24.75
C ALA A 26 -21.11 -11.05 24.74
N TRP A 27 -20.05 -10.65 24.03
CA TRP A 27 -19.50 -9.28 24.04
C TRP A 27 -20.56 -8.18 23.83
N ARG A 28 -21.58 -8.43 23.01
CA ARG A 28 -22.66 -7.48 22.69
C ARG A 28 -23.48 -7.03 23.90
N THR A 29 -23.54 -7.86 24.94
CA THR A 29 -24.31 -7.60 26.15
C THR A 29 -23.44 -7.61 27.42
N HIS A 30 -22.13 -7.85 27.28
CA HIS A 30 -21.18 -7.82 28.37
C HIS A 30 -20.75 -6.38 28.64
N ASN A 31 -21.22 -5.79 29.74
CA ASN A 31 -20.98 -4.38 30.08
C ASN A 31 -21.16 -4.08 31.57
N ARG A 32 -20.99 -2.80 31.89
CA ARG A 32 -21.11 -2.20 33.22
C ARG A 32 -22.22 -1.16 33.28
N ASN A 33 -23.27 -1.28 32.47
CA ASN A 33 -24.37 -0.30 32.44
C ASN A 33 -25.06 -0.14 33.81
N ALA A 34 -25.05 -1.18 34.66
CA ALA A 34 -25.54 -1.09 36.04
C ALA A 34 -24.73 -0.14 36.95
N LYS A 35 -23.57 0.37 36.49
CA LYS A 35 -22.75 1.35 37.21
C LYS A 35 -22.94 2.79 36.72
N GLY A 36 -23.73 3.00 35.68
CA GLY A 36 -23.99 4.32 35.11
C GLY A 36 -24.42 4.24 33.66
N LEU A 37 -25.01 5.33 33.18
CA LEU A 37 -25.44 5.43 31.77
C LEU A 37 -24.24 5.26 30.83
N TRP A 38 -24.52 4.67 29.68
CA TRP A 38 -23.61 4.65 28.55
C TRP A 38 -24.03 5.74 27.57
N GLY A 39 -23.13 6.66 27.29
CA GLY A 39 -23.38 7.80 26.42
C GLY A 39 -23.96 9.04 27.12
N PRO A 40 -24.06 10.16 26.38
CA PRO A 40 -23.60 10.31 24.99
C PRO A 40 -22.08 10.15 24.86
N VAL A 41 -21.67 9.63 23.72
CA VAL A 41 -20.27 9.34 23.37
C VAL A 41 -19.68 10.48 22.57
N ASN A 42 -18.38 10.71 22.72
CA ASN A 42 -17.69 11.87 22.18
C ASN A 42 -16.35 11.53 21.52
N GLY A 43 -15.88 10.29 21.63
CA GLY A 43 -14.66 9.90 20.98
C GLY A 43 -14.30 8.44 21.18
N THR A 44 -13.08 8.11 20.79
CA THR A 44 -12.50 6.77 20.84
C THR A 44 -11.11 6.86 21.44
N MET A 45 -10.78 5.90 22.30
CA MET A 45 -9.63 5.97 23.19
C MET A 45 -8.73 4.75 23.02
N VAL A 46 -7.45 5.01 22.81
CA VAL A 46 -6.41 3.98 22.67
C VAL A 46 -5.67 3.79 23.99
N HIS A 47 -5.45 2.53 24.36
CA HIS A 47 -4.74 2.09 25.55
C HIS A 47 -3.63 1.10 25.16
N HIS A 48 -2.60 0.98 26.00
CA HIS A 48 -1.83 -0.26 26.05
C HIS A 48 -2.28 -1.09 27.25
N SER A 49 -2.23 -2.41 27.12
CA SER A 49 -2.78 -3.31 28.12
C SER A 49 -1.82 -3.71 29.23
N VAL A 50 -0.52 -3.41 29.10
CA VAL A 50 0.56 -3.86 30.01
C VAL A 50 0.59 -5.39 30.12
N THR A 51 0.33 -6.06 29.00
CA THR A 51 0.24 -7.53 28.93
C THR A 51 1.08 -8.08 27.78
N ARG A 52 1.16 -9.41 27.74
CA ARG A 52 1.73 -10.19 26.65
C ARG A 52 0.87 -11.41 26.40
N GLY A 53 0.79 -11.82 25.15
CA GLY A 53 0.02 -12.97 24.70
C GLY A 53 -1.42 -12.57 24.46
N THR A 54 -1.91 -12.86 23.26
CA THR A 54 -3.25 -12.45 22.84
C THR A 54 -4.33 -13.11 23.70
N ALA A 55 -4.24 -14.40 23.97
CA ALA A 55 -5.25 -15.12 24.77
C ALA A 55 -5.37 -14.58 26.20
N SER A 56 -4.23 -14.36 26.88
CA SER A 56 -4.19 -13.78 28.23
C SER A 56 -4.69 -12.34 28.25
N THR A 57 -4.32 -11.53 27.26
CA THR A 57 -4.79 -10.14 27.13
C THR A 57 -6.30 -10.09 26.92
N VAL A 58 -6.84 -10.89 26.01
CA VAL A 58 -8.29 -10.97 25.75
C VAL A 58 -9.06 -11.42 26.98
N ALA A 59 -8.58 -12.44 27.70
CA ALA A 59 -9.21 -12.91 28.93
C ALA A 59 -9.22 -11.81 30.01
N LEU A 60 -8.08 -11.15 30.25
CA LEU A 60 -7.97 -10.06 31.21
C LEU A 60 -8.91 -8.90 30.85
N CYS A 61 -8.91 -8.44 29.60
CA CYS A 61 -9.75 -7.32 29.18
C CYS A 61 -11.24 -7.66 29.21
N ARG A 62 -11.62 -8.93 28.98
CA ARG A 62 -13.02 -9.37 29.08
C ARG A 62 -13.48 -9.48 30.52
N ASP A 63 -12.73 -10.19 31.36
CA ASP A 63 -13.18 -10.60 32.69
C ASP A 63 -12.77 -9.59 33.77
N GLY A 64 -11.68 -8.87 33.54
CA GLY A 64 -11.03 -7.99 34.51
C GLY A 64 -10.40 -8.78 35.66
N HIS A 65 -10.30 -8.13 36.82
CA HIS A 65 -9.81 -8.74 38.05
C HIS A 65 -10.59 -8.21 39.27
N SER A 66 -10.30 -8.75 40.45
CA SER A 66 -11.07 -8.49 41.68
C SER A 66 -11.24 -7.00 42.02
N THR A 67 -10.22 -6.18 41.77
CA THR A 67 -10.24 -4.73 42.03
C THR A 67 -10.69 -3.89 40.83
N LEU A 68 -10.73 -4.45 39.63
CA LEU A 68 -11.22 -3.79 38.41
C LEU A 68 -11.99 -4.81 37.55
N PRO A 69 -13.29 -5.01 37.80
CA PRO A 69 -14.05 -6.01 37.06
C PRO A 69 -14.23 -5.60 35.60
N GLY A 70 -14.22 -6.57 34.69
CA GLY A 70 -14.38 -6.35 33.27
C GLY A 70 -15.82 -6.00 32.85
N PRO A 71 -16.06 -5.75 31.56
CA PRO A 71 -15.04 -5.58 30.52
C PRO A 71 -14.22 -4.29 30.74
N LEU A 72 -12.93 -4.37 30.45
CA LEU A 72 -11.97 -3.27 30.55
C LEU A 72 -11.85 -2.45 29.26
N CYS A 73 -12.55 -2.85 28.19
CA CYS A 73 -12.61 -2.13 26.92
C CYS A 73 -13.75 -2.68 26.05
N HIS A 74 -13.98 -2.07 24.90
CA HIS A 74 -14.88 -2.60 23.89
C HIS A 74 -14.20 -3.69 23.04
N GLY A 75 -12.93 -3.50 22.72
CA GLY A 75 -12.14 -4.49 22.01
C GLY A 75 -10.65 -4.45 22.33
N VAL A 76 -10.00 -5.60 22.09
CA VAL A 76 -8.55 -5.80 22.23
C VAL A 76 -7.91 -5.90 20.85
N ILE A 77 -6.83 -5.16 20.61
CA ILE A 77 -6.06 -5.19 19.36
C ILE A 77 -4.77 -5.98 19.58
N ALA A 78 -4.71 -7.19 19.02
CA ALA A 78 -3.59 -8.11 19.15
C ALA A 78 -2.38 -7.69 18.29
N LYS A 79 -1.21 -8.25 18.58
CA LYS A 79 0.04 -7.96 17.84
C LYS A 79 -0.04 -8.30 16.34
N ASP A 80 -0.91 -9.24 15.95
CA ASP A 80 -1.14 -9.65 14.57
C ASP A 80 -2.17 -8.77 13.83
N GLY A 81 -2.70 -7.73 14.47
CA GLY A 81 -3.72 -6.83 13.91
C GLY A 81 -5.17 -7.32 14.06
N ARG A 82 -5.40 -8.49 14.68
CA ARG A 82 -6.75 -8.97 14.96
C ARG A 82 -7.40 -8.19 16.09
N VAL A 83 -8.67 -7.83 15.91
CA VAL A 83 -9.46 -7.10 16.91
C VAL A 83 -10.46 -8.04 17.57
N HIS A 84 -10.35 -8.23 18.87
CA HIS A 84 -11.23 -9.08 19.68
C HIS A 84 -12.25 -8.24 20.41
N LEU A 85 -13.52 -8.29 20.03
CA LEU A 85 -14.59 -7.59 20.74
C LEU A 85 -14.96 -8.34 22.01
N VAL A 86 -14.83 -7.68 23.16
CA VAL A 86 -14.97 -8.31 24.49
C VAL A 86 -16.11 -7.71 25.32
N GLY A 87 -16.58 -6.50 25.02
CA GLY A 87 -17.67 -5.84 25.74
C GLY A 87 -18.35 -4.75 24.92
N TYR A 88 -19.57 -4.38 25.32
CA TYR A 88 -20.33 -3.34 24.62
C TYR A 88 -21.37 -2.64 25.49
N GLY A 89 -21.26 -1.32 25.59
CA GLY A 89 -21.95 -0.48 26.55
C GLY A 89 -20.93 0.27 27.40
N ARG A 90 -21.28 0.63 28.65
CA ARG A 90 -20.30 1.16 29.59
C ARG A 90 -19.24 0.08 29.87
N THR A 91 -17.96 0.38 29.63
CA THR A 91 -16.81 -0.49 29.95
C THR A 91 -15.85 0.22 30.90
N ASN A 92 -15.02 -0.50 31.66
CA ASN A 92 -14.13 0.04 32.68
C ASN A 92 -12.74 0.36 32.10
N HIS A 93 -12.66 1.36 31.21
CA HIS A 93 -11.44 1.65 30.45
C HIS A 93 -10.87 3.05 30.75
N ALA A 94 -11.67 4.11 30.65
CA ALA A 94 -11.19 5.49 30.74
C ALA A 94 -11.06 6.00 32.19
N GLY A 95 -11.89 5.51 33.12
CA GLY A 95 -11.89 6.05 34.49
C GLY A 95 -12.16 7.56 34.54
N GLY A 96 -11.64 8.24 35.57
CA GLY A 96 -11.74 9.69 35.71
C GLY A 96 -10.67 10.44 34.93
N GLY A 97 -11.07 11.53 34.28
CA GLY A 97 -10.15 12.42 33.56
C GLY A 97 -10.63 13.87 33.48
N ASP A 98 -9.90 14.69 32.75
CA ASP A 98 -10.06 16.14 32.80
C ASP A 98 -11.29 16.63 32.00
N PRO A 99 -12.25 17.34 32.63
CA PRO A 99 -13.41 17.86 31.92
C PRO A 99 -13.07 18.91 30.84
N GLY A 100 -11.94 19.61 30.96
CA GLY A 100 -11.44 20.51 29.92
C GLY A 100 -10.99 19.77 28.67
N VAL A 101 -10.35 18.61 28.84
CA VAL A 101 -10.03 17.70 27.73
C VAL A 101 -11.33 17.18 27.09
N LEU A 102 -12.31 16.77 27.90
CA LEU A 102 -13.60 16.32 27.37
C LEU A 102 -14.26 17.40 26.51
N ALA A 103 -14.28 18.65 27.00
CA ALA A 103 -14.86 19.77 26.28
C ALA A 103 -14.15 20.02 24.93
N GLN A 104 -12.81 19.92 24.89
CA GLN A 104 -12.05 20.06 23.65
C GLN A 104 -12.28 18.94 22.65
N VAL A 105 -12.47 17.70 23.12
CA VAL A 105 -12.81 16.56 22.25
C VAL A 105 -14.24 16.69 21.72
N VAL A 106 -15.21 17.01 22.59
CA VAL A 106 -16.61 17.25 22.19
C VAL A 106 -16.72 18.32 21.10
N ALA A 107 -15.91 19.37 21.20
CA ALA A 107 -15.90 20.48 20.25
C ALA A 107 -14.88 20.31 19.10
N GLU A 108 -14.09 19.24 19.10
CA GLU A 108 -12.96 19.01 18.18
C GLU A 108 -12.05 20.25 18.03
N SER A 109 -11.85 20.98 19.12
CA SER A 109 -11.37 22.37 19.12
C SER A 109 -9.88 22.54 19.44
N TYR A 110 -9.15 21.44 19.66
CA TYR A 110 -7.72 21.48 19.92
C TYR A 110 -6.89 21.41 18.63
N GLY A 111 -5.59 21.73 18.73
CA GLY A 111 -4.63 21.64 17.64
C GLY A 111 -4.15 20.20 17.41
N THR A 112 -2.86 19.95 17.63
CA THR A 112 -2.26 18.61 17.47
C THR A 112 -2.58 17.66 18.63
N ARG A 113 -2.87 18.20 19.81
CA ARG A 113 -3.16 17.47 21.06
C ARG A 113 -4.10 18.31 21.95
N PRO A 114 -4.98 17.69 22.77
CA PRO A 114 -5.73 18.41 23.80
C PRO A 114 -4.83 19.10 24.83
N MET A 115 -5.41 19.94 25.67
CA MET A 115 -4.71 20.47 26.84
C MET A 115 -4.15 19.33 27.71
N ALA A 116 -3.03 19.59 28.38
CA ALA A 116 -2.50 18.63 29.35
C ALA A 116 -3.53 18.44 30.48
N PRO A 117 -3.93 17.20 30.80
CA PRO A 117 -4.89 16.96 31.87
C PRO A 117 -4.29 17.32 33.22
N ALA A 118 -5.04 18.05 34.04
CA ALA A 118 -4.71 18.37 35.43
C ALA A 118 -5.48 17.51 36.43
N MET A 119 -6.47 16.73 35.95
CA MET A 119 -7.34 15.88 36.76
C MET A 119 -7.27 14.42 36.34
N GLY A 120 -7.56 13.52 37.28
CA GLY A 120 -7.51 12.07 37.13
C GLY A 120 -8.68 11.36 37.80
N ASN A 121 -8.46 10.16 38.31
CA ASN A 121 -9.55 9.30 38.81
C ASN A 121 -10.26 9.87 40.03
N ALA A 122 -9.54 10.56 40.92
CA ALA A 122 -10.09 11.05 42.19
C ALA A 122 -10.86 12.37 42.06
N ASN A 123 -10.54 13.20 41.06
CA ASN A 123 -11.03 14.57 40.92
C ASN A 123 -11.54 14.92 39.51
N GLY A 124 -11.53 13.97 38.58
CA GLY A 124 -12.01 14.13 37.21
C GLY A 124 -13.45 13.71 36.99
N THR A 125 -13.88 13.75 35.73
CA THR A 125 -15.21 13.30 35.27
C THR A 125 -15.16 11.89 34.70
N ASP A 126 -16.29 11.16 34.73
CA ASP A 126 -16.36 9.76 34.25
C ASP A 126 -16.23 9.67 32.73
N GLY A 127 -15.08 9.19 32.26
CA GLY A 127 -14.82 8.93 30.84
C GLY A 127 -15.41 7.60 30.34
N ASN A 128 -15.73 6.66 31.23
CA ASN A 128 -16.25 5.35 30.83
C ASN A 128 -17.62 5.42 30.15
N ALA A 129 -18.33 6.54 30.35
CA ALA A 129 -19.61 6.82 29.70
C ALA A 129 -19.45 7.56 28.36
N ARG A 130 -18.23 8.02 28.02
CA ARG A 130 -17.98 9.02 26.97
C ARG A 130 -17.17 8.52 25.78
N PHE A 131 -16.40 7.45 25.93
CA PHE A 131 -15.44 7.03 24.92
C PHE A 131 -15.56 5.55 24.56
N TYR A 132 -15.32 5.20 23.30
CA TYR A 132 -15.05 3.81 22.93
C TYR A 132 -13.61 3.43 23.30
N GLY A 133 -13.41 2.60 24.32
CA GLY A 133 -12.08 2.10 24.70
C GLY A 133 -11.57 0.90 23.89
N TRP A 134 -10.28 0.97 23.50
CA TRP A 134 -9.55 -0.07 22.78
C TRP A 134 -8.22 -0.39 23.48
N GLU A 135 -8.08 -1.62 23.93
CA GLU A 135 -6.87 -2.11 24.60
C GLU A 135 -5.93 -2.75 23.58
N CYS A 136 -4.68 -2.33 23.52
CA CYS A 136 -3.73 -2.91 22.58
C CYS A 136 -2.69 -3.74 23.31
N GLU A 137 -2.48 -4.99 22.86
CA GLU A 137 -1.48 -5.89 23.42
C GLU A 137 -0.08 -5.26 23.32
N ASN A 138 0.41 -4.73 24.44
CA ASN A 138 1.73 -4.12 24.55
C ASN A 138 2.18 -4.08 26.03
N LEU A 139 3.47 -4.22 26.29
CA LEU A 139 4.06 -4.14 27.64
C LEU A 139 4.04 -2.73 28.25
N GLY A 140 3.88 -1.68 27.44
CA GLY A 140 3.83 -0.29 27.89
C GLY A 140 5.16 0.29 28.40
N ASP A 141 6.27 -0.43 28.22
CA ASP A 141 7.60 -0.04 28.67
C ASP A 141 8.29 0.98 27.74
N GLY A 142 7.71 1.22 26.55
CA GLY A 142 8.28 2.07 25.50
C GLY A 142 9.36 1.37 24.66
N LYS A 143 9.55 0.05 24.83
CA LYS A 143 10.49 -0.78 24.10
C LYS A 143 9.79 -1.89 23.32
N ASP A 144 8.70 -2.43 23.85
CA ASP A 144 7.88 -3.42 23.17
C ASP A 144 7.31 -2.84 21.87
N PRO A 145 7.68 -3.40 20.69
CA PRO A 145 7.32 -2.80 19.42
C PRO A 145 5.81 -2.82 19.18
N TRP A 146 5.38 -1.90 18.33
CA TRP A 146 4.05 -1.89 17.71
C TRP A 146 4.20 -2.45 16.30
N PRO A 147 3.90 -3.75 16.05
CA PRO A 147 3.98 -4.32 14.71
C PRO A 147 3.09 -3.54 13.74
N ALA A 148 3.51 -3.44 12.47
CA ALA A 148 2.76 -2.71 11.45
C ALA A 148 1.29 -3.16 11.35
N ALA A 149 1.04 -4.48 11.44
CA ALA A 149 -0.32 -5.02 11.43
C ALA A 149 -1.17 -4.56 12.63
N GLN A 150 -0.58 -4.49 13.83
CA GLN A 150 -1.26 -3.96 15.01
C GLN A 150 -1.55 -2.47 14.85
N TYR A 151 -0.58 -1.69 14.37
CA TYR A 151 -0.74 -0.26 14.19
C TYR A 151 -1.80 0.09 13.12
N ASP A 152 -1.78 -0.60 11.98
CA ASP A 152 -2.82 -0.47 10.94
C ASP A 152 -4.22 -0.80 11.51
N ALA A 153 -4.33 -1.85 12.33
CA ALA A 153 -5.59 -2.16 13.01
C ALA A 153 -6.04 -1.05 13.99
N ILE A 154 -5.11 -0.41 14.71
CA ILE A 154 -5.42 0.76 15.55
C ILE A 154 -6.02 1.87 14.68
N VAL A 155 -5.34 2.26 13.58
CA VAL A 155 -5.81 3.30 12.65
C VAL A 155 -7.20 2.98 12.12
N ARG A 156 -7.43 1.76 11.62
CA ARG A 156 -8.74 1.32 11.10
C ARG A 156 -9.84 1.39 12.13
N VAL A 157 -9.59 0.88 13.34
CA VAL A 157 -10.58 0.90 14.42
C VAL A 157 -10.98 2.33 14.76
N GLN A 158 -10.02 3.25 14.86
CA GLN A 158 -10.31 4.64 15.16
C GLN A 158 -11.08 5.31 14.00
N ALA A 159 -10.64 5.10 12.76
CA ALA A 159 -11.32 5.63 11.56
C ALA A 159 -12.76 5.10 11.43
N ALA A 160 -12.99 3.81 11.67
CA ALA A 160 -14.32 3.21 11.62
C ALA A 160 -15.30 3.88 12.58
N VAL A 161 -14.85 4.12 13.82
CA VAL A 161 -15.68 4.79 14.83
C VAL A 161 -15.91 6.25 14.44
N CYS A 162 -14.87 6.99 14.04
CA CYS A 162 -15.01 8.38 13.62
C CYS A 162 -15.96 8.52 12.42
N ARG A 163 -15.78 7.70 11.38
CA ARG A 163 -16.62 7.70 10.16
C ARG A 163 -18.08 7.42 10.49
N ALA A 164 -18.36 6.47 11.37
CA ALA A 164 -19.73 6.12 11.75
C ALA A 164 -20.45 7.25 12.53
N HIS A 165 -19.70 8.10 13.24
CA HIS A 165 -20.26 9.25 13.96
C HIS A 165 -20.15 10.59 13.20
N GLY A 166 -19.46 10.61 12.06
CA GLY A 166 -19.15 11.85 11.35
C GLY A 166 -18.14 12.73 12.11
N TRP A 167 -17.29 12.13 12.94
CA TRP A 167 -16.23 12.81 13.67
C TRP A 167 -14.96 12.93 12.83
N SER A 168 -14.12 13.92 13.15
CA SER A 168 -12.75 13.98 12.65
C SER A 168 -11.80 13.09 13.47
N ALA A 169 -10.53 13.03 13.06
CA ALA A 169 -9.49 12.40 13.85
C ALA A 169 -9.28 13.05 15.24
N LYS A 170 -9.81 14.25 15.49
CA LYS A 170 -9.75 14.90 16.82
C LYS A 170 -10.68 14.27 17.87
N SER A 171 -11.50 13.31 17.48
CA SER A 171 -12.22 12.46 18.42
C SER A 171 -11.40 11.24 18.88
N VAL A 172 -10.15 11.11 18.43
CA VAL A 172 -9.21 10.04 18.81
C VAL A 172 -8.19 10.54 19.83
N ILE A 173 -8.19 9.95 21.03
CA ILE A 173 -7.28 10.33 22.11
C ILE A 173 -6.59 9.11 22.76
N GLY A 174 -5.41 9.32 23.33
CA GLY A 174 -4.77 8.35 24.23
C GLY A 174 -5.26 8.51 25.67
N HIS A 175 -5.17 7.48 26.51
CA HIS A 175 -5.52 7.60 27.94
C HIS A 175 -4.65 8.67 28.65
N LEU A 176 -3.40 8.82 28.23
CA LEU A 176 -2.42 9.84 28.65
C LEU A 176 -2.83 11.27 28.28
N GLU A 177 -3.73 11.44 27.31
CA GLU A 177 -4.28 12.73 26.93
C GLU A 177 -5.55 13.04 27.74
N TRP A 178 -6.20 12.03 28.29
CA TRP A 178 -7.45 12.12 29.05
C TRP A 178 -7.24 12.40 30.54
N SER A 179 -6.29 11.73 31.17
CA SER A 179 -6.16 11.66 32.63
C SER A 179 -4.73 11.93 33.07
N ALA A 180 -4.56 12.73 34.14
CA ALA A 180 -3.25 13.01 34.73
C ALA A 180 -2.60 11.78 35.39
N ASP A 181 -3.39 10.73 35.66
CA ASP A 181 -2.93 9.49 36.32
C ASP A 181 -2.34 8.47 35.31
N LYS A 182 -2.31 8.81 34.02
CA LYS A 182 -2.15 7.84 32.93
C LYS A 182 -1.02 8.20 31.99
N ILE A 183 -0.37 7.17 31.47
CA ILE A 183 0.83 7.30 30.63
C ILE A 183 0.66 6.62 29.26
N ASP A 184 -0.43 5.88 29.07
CA ASP A 184 -0.66 5.02 27.91
C ASP A 184 -1.50 5.70 26.81
N PRO A 185 -1.27 5.39 25.52
CA PRO A 185 -0.27 4.45 25.01
C PRO A 185 1.14 5.03 24.97
N ARG A 186 2.15 4.17 25.12
CA ARG A 186 3.58 4.52 24.97
C ARG A 186 4.15 3.86 23.71
N GLY A 187 4.98 4.59 22.98
CA GLY A 187 5.78 4.06 21.85
C GLY A 187 5.51 4.76 20.51
N PHE A 188 4.29 5.23 20.26
CA PHE A 188 3.97 6.09 19.11
C PHE A 188 3.33 7.40 19.59
N GLY A 189 3.41 8.45 18.76
CA GLY A 189 2.81 9.74 19.04
C GLY A 189 1.32 9.76 18.70
N MET A 190 0.47 10.21 19.63
CA MET A 190 -0.95 10.45 19.33
C MET A 190 -1.21 11.45 18.20
N PRO A 191 -0.38 12.51 17.98
CA PRO A 191 -0.50 13.34 16.79
C PRO A 191 -0.29 12.58 15.47
N ASP A 192 0.66 11.65 15.43
CA ASP A 192 0.95 10.84 14.24
C ASP A 192 -0.22 9.89 13.96
N LEU A 193 -0.72 9.21 15.01
CA LEU A 193 -1.93 8.38 14.88
C LEU A 193 -3.12 9.19 14.34
N ARG A 194 -3.32 10.42 14.82
CA ARG A 194 -4.41 11.28 14.31
C ARG A 194 -4.19 11.70 12.87
N ALA A 195 -2.95 11.92 12.43
CA ALA A 195 -2.65 12.19 11.03
C ALA A 195 -3.01 10.97 10.14
N ASP A 196 -2.62 9.76 10.56
CA ASP A 196 -2.92 8.54 9.81
C ASP A 196 -4.43 8.24 9.78
N VAL A 197 -5.15 8.50 10.88
CA VAL A 197 -6.61 8.40 10.91
C VAL A 197 -7.26 9.45 10.01
N ALA A 198 -6.75 10.68 10.01
CA ALA A 198 -7.27 11.74 9.14
C ALA A 198 -7.11 11.35 7.67
N GLU A 199 -5.91 10.93 7.25
CA GLU A 199 -5.65 10.41 5.90
C GLU A 199 -6.63 9.29 5.55
N ARG A 200 -6.78 8.30 6.43
CA ARG A 200 -7.71 7.19 6.19
C ARG A 200 -9.16 7.65 6.00
N LEU A 201 -9.59 8.68 6.73
CA LEU A 201 -10.94 9.22 6.62
C LEU A 201 -11.19 9.91 5.27
N GLU A 202 -10.15 10.40 4.58
CA GLU A 202 -10.23 10.98 3.23
C GLU A 202 -10.53 9.93 2.14
N HIS A 203 -10.26 8.65 2.43
CA HIS A 203 -10.50 7.54 1.51
C HIS A 203 -11.77 6.74 1.87
N PRO A 204 -12.32 5.95 0.93
CA PRO A 204 -13.34 4.94 1.21
C PRO A 204 -12.89 3.96 2.31
N ALA A 205 -13.85 3.40 3.06
CA ALA A 205 -13.57 2.55 4.21
C ALA A 205 -12.74 1.29 3.87
N ASP A 206 -12.86 0.77 2.65
CA ASP A 206 -12.14 -0.40 2.13
C ASP A 206 -10.75 -0.08 1.55
N TRP A 207 -10.32 1.19 1.59
CA TRP A 207 -9.00 1.60 1.11
C TRP A 207 -7.84 1.06 1.97
N ASN A 208 -6.70 0.83 1.30
CA ASN A 208 -5.45 0.41 1.90
C ASN A 208 -4.30 1.32 1.43
N PRO A 209 -3.38 1.70 2.33
CA PRO A 209 -2.17 2.43 1.94
C PRO A 209 -1.40 1.68 0.85
N GLY A 210 -0.98 2.38 -0.20
CA GLY A 210 -0.22 1.79 -1.31
C GLY A 210 -1.06 1.04 -2.36
N THR A 211 -2.39 1.07 -2.28
CA THR A 211 -3.27 0.57 -3.35
C THR A 211 -3.67 1.63 -4.38
N ASP A 212 -3.12 2.84 -4.25
CA ASP A 212 -3.27 3.86 -5.29
C ASP A 212 -2.54 3.40 -6.55
N GLN A 213 -3.31 3.24 -7.63
CA GLN A 213 -2.83 2.86 -8.98
C GLN A 213 -1.83 3.87 -9.60
N SER A 214 -1.45 4.93 -8.88
CA SER A 214 -0.59 6.01 -9.38
C SER A 214 0.91 5.75 -9.18
N LYS A 215 1.29 4.64 -8.55
CA LYS A 215 2.69 4.20 -8.42
C LYS A 215 2.84 2.70 -8.69
N GLU A 216 2.36 2.23 -9.84
CA GLU A 216 2.99 1.03 -10.40
C GLU A 216 4.43 1.40 -10.75
N ASP A 217 5.40 0.64 -10.23
CA ASP A 217 6.75 0.61 -10.77
C ASP A 217 6.66 0.57 -12.30
N ASP A 218 7.46 1.37 -13.02
CA ASP A 218 7.49 1.42 -14.49
C ASP A 218 7.78 0.03 -15.06
N MET A 219 6.74 -0.78 -15.21
CA MET A 219 6.84 -2.11 -15.79
C MET A 219 7.07 -1.92 -17.29
N PRO A 220 8.06 -2.61 -17.87
CA PRO A 220 8.34 -2.43 -19.28
C PRO A 220 7.13 -2.81 -20.13
N THR A 221 6.82 -1.97 -21.11
CA THR A 221 5.89 -2.36 -22.16
C THR A 221 6.59 -3.32 -23.12
N ARG A 222 5.95 -4.47 -23.38
CA ARG A 222 6.44 -5.46 -24.34
C ARG A 222 5.94 -5.16 -25.75
N VAL A 223 6.83 -5.22 -26.73
CA VAL A 223 6.53 -5.07 -28.17
C VAL A 223 7.16 -6.17 -28.99
N ASN A 224 6.37 -6.74 -29.90
CA ASN A 224 6.80 -7.86 -30.76
C ASN A 224 6.26 -7.68 -32.20
N PRO A 225 6.61 -6.60 -32.93
CA PRO A 225 6.18 -6.45 -34.30
C PRO A 225 6.69 -7.63 -35.17
N LYS A 226 5.89 -8.04 -36.15
CA LYS A 226 6.24 -9.13 -37.04
C LYS A 226 7.28 -8.64 -38.05
N VAL A 227 8.33 -9.45 -38.27
CA VAL A 227 9.27 -9.25 -39.38
C VAL A 227 8.59 -9.70 -40.68
N LYS A 228 8.55 -8.83 -41.67
CA LYS A 228 7.97 -9.13 -42.99
C LYS A 228 9.01 -9.84 -43.86
N GLN A 229 8.57 -10.86 -44.57
CA GLN A 229 9.43 -11.56 -45.52
C GLN A 229 9.74 -10.67 -46.71
N THR A 230 10.94 -10.77 -47.26
CA THR A 230 11.34 -10.01 -48.46
C THR A 230 12.37 -10.79 -49.24
N LYS A 231 12.10 -11.02 -50.52
CA LYS A 231 12.97 -11.79 -51.41
C LYS A 231 13.92 -10.91 -52.21
N ASN A 232 14.98 -11.51 -52.74
CA ASN A 232 15.92 -10.89 -53.68
C ASN A 232 16.50 -9.56 -53.14
N ARG A 233 16.82 -9.51 -51.86
CA ARG A 233 17.43 -8.33 -51.24
C ARG A 233 18.87 -8.23 -51.73
N PRO A 234 19.34 -7.08 -52.22
CA PRO A 234 20.70 -6.93 -52.69
C PRO A 234 21.71 -7.06 -51.54
N GLN A 235 22.86 -7.65 -51.83
CA GLN A 235 24.00 -7.67 -50.91
C GLN A 235 24.90 -6.44 -51.12
N GLY A 236 25.71 -6.09 -50.12
CA GLY A 236 26.63 -4.94 -50.17
C GLY A 236 26.03 -3.59 -49.76
N GLU A 237 24.77 -3.54 -49.34
CA GLU A 237 24.13 -2.32 -48.82
C GLU A 237 23.40 -2.52 -47.49
N TRP A 238 23.30 -1.45 -46.70
CA TRP A 238 22.55 -1.43 -45.44
C TRP A 238 21.05 -1.40 -45.71
N LEU A 239 20.38 -2.49 -45.33
CA LEU A 239 18.95 -2.64 -45.56
C LEU A 239 18.18 -2.66 -44.25
N SER A 240 17.16 -1.82 -44.15
CA SER A 240 16.21 -1.83 -43.03
C SER A 240 15.42 -3.14 -42.98
N VAL A 241 15.24 -3.69 -41.79
CA VAL A 241 14.37 -4.84 -41.53
C VAL A 241 12.92 -4.36 -41.60
N PRO A 242 12.10 -4.88 -42.53
CA PRO A 242 10.71 -4.46 -42.65
C PRO A 242 9.87 -5.07 -41.50
N LEU A 243 9.28 -4.20 -40.69
CA LEU A 243 8.46 -4.59 -39.53
C LEU A 243 6.99 -4.23 -39.74
N SER A 244 6.08 -4.92 -39.04
CA SER A 244 4.64 -4.60 -39.05
C SER A 244 4.26 -3.36 -38.24
N GLY A 245 5.19 -2.84 -37.43
CA GLY A 245 5.04 -1.65 -36.60
C GLY A 245 6.40 -1.18 -36.08
N ALA A 246 6.43 -0.03 -35.42
CA ALA A 246 7.66 0.48 -34.80
C ALA A 246 8.14 -0.46 -33.68
N LEU A 247 9.46 -0.54 -33.46
CA LEU A 247 10.01 -1.27 -32.31
C LEU A 247 9.75 -0.48 -31.03
N VAL A 248 10.22 0.76 -30.97
CA VAL A 248 10.01 1.69 -29.85
C VAL A 248 9.89 3.09 -30.44
N THR A 249 9.01 3.93 -29.90
CA THR A 249 8.95 5.36 -30.19
C THR A 249 9.33 6.15 -28.95
N GLY A 250 10.37 6.96 -29.04
CA GLY A 250 10.96 7.67 -27.90
C GLY A 250 10.21 8.95 -27.48
N PRO A 251 10.56 9.51 -26.32
CA PRO A 251 11.69 9.12 -25.47
C PRO A 251 11.39 7.81 -24.72
N ALA A 252 12.32 6.86 -24.74
CA ALA A 252 12.16 5.59 -24.05
C ALA A 252 13.49 4.84 -23.90
N ASP A 253 13.73 4.26 -22.74
CA ASP A 253 14.77 3.23 -22.56
C ASP A 253 14.25 1.88 -23.07
N TYR A 254 15.13 1.04 -23.60
CA TYR A 254 14.74 -0.24 -24.16
C TYR A 254 15.81 -1.31 -24.00
N SER A 255 15.36 -2.56 -24.01
CA SER A 255 16.20 -3.75 -24.12
C SER A 255 15.49 -4.78 -24.98
N GLY A 256 16.22 -5.46 -25.86
CA GLY A 256 15.65 -6.58 -26.59
C GLY A 256 16.43 -7.02 -27.82
N THR A 257 15.80 -7.95 -28.53
CA THR A 257 16.42 -8.69 -29.62
C THR A 257 15.49 -8.77 -30.82
N VAL A 258 16.04 -8.59 -32.02
CA VAL A 258 15.39 -8.93 -33.29
C VAL A 258 16.12 -10.11 -33.91
N TYR A 259 15.44 -11.26 -33.95
CA TYR A 259 15.92 -12.48 -34.58
C TYR A 259 15.55 -12.47 -36.06
N LEU A 260 16.48 -12.85 -36.92
CA LEU A 260 16.30 -12.92 -38.37
C LEU A 260 16.78 -14.27 -38.91
N ARG A 261 16.05 -14.79 -39.89
CA ARG A 261 16.43 -15.96 -40.70
C ARG A 261 16.63 -15.49 -42.14
N LEU A 262 17.84 -15.68 -42.63
CA LEU A 262 18.27 -15.30 -43.97
C LEU A 262 18.56 -16.56 -44.79
N SER A 263 18.13 -16.57 -46.06
CA SER A 263 18.43 -17.67 -46.99
C SER A 263 19.18 -17.14 -48.21
N GLY A 264 20.08 -17.94 -48.77
CA GLY A 264 20.95 -17.52 -49.87
C GLY A 264 22.15 -16.65 -49.45
N VAL A 265 22.45 -16.56 -48.15
CA VAL A 265 23.72 -15.99 -47.68
C VAL A 265 24.84 -17.01 -47.92
N PRO A 266 25.95 -16.65 -48.57
CA PRO A 266 27.07 -17.58 -48.78
C PRO A 266 27.67 -18.08 -47.46
N ASP A 267 28.14 -19.32 -47.43
CA ASP A 267 28.81 -19.88 -46.26
C ASP A 267 30.08 -19.07 -45.92
N GLY A 268 30.22 -18.68 -44.66
CA GLY A 268 31.31 -17.82 -44.19
C GLY A 268 31.22 -16.35 -44.60
N ALA A 269 30.18 -15.92 -45.31
CA ALA A 269 29.96 -14.50 -45.62
C ALA A 269 29.80 -13.67 -44.35
N THR A 270 30.39 -12.48 -44.33
CA THR A 270 30.19 -11.53 -43.22
C THR A 270 28.78 -10.93 -43.29
N ILE A 271 28.13 -10.84 -42.14
CA ILE A 271 26.89 -10.07 -41.95
C ILE A 271 27.13 -9.06 -40.84
N GLN A 272 26.77 -7.81 -41.08
CA GLN A 272 26.78 -6.78 -40.02
C GLN A 272 25.36 -6.30 -39.76
N SER A 273 25.04 -6.06 -38.50
CA SER A 273 23.71 -5.65 -38.06
C SER A 273 23.77 -4.60 -36.96
N ARG A 274 22.74 -3.76 -36.84
CA ARG A 274 22.61 -2.80 -35.75
C ARG A 274 21.19 -2.32 -35.55
N PHE A 275 20.93 -1.79 -34.37
CA PHE A 275 19.81 -0.87 -34.16
C PHE A 275 20.15 0.52 -34.71
N TYR A 276 19.14 1.27 -35.12
CA TYR A 276 19.27 2.67 -35.53
C TYR A 276 17.95 3.41 -35.26
N GLU A 277 18.01 4.74 -35.25
CA GLU A 277 16.86 5.59 -35.04
C GLU A 277 16.46 6.32 -36.30
N THR A 278 15.16 6.58 -36.44
CA THR A 278 14.61 7.46 -37.46
C THR A 278 13.82 8.60 -36.85
N LYS A 279 13.94 9.80 -37.40
CA LYS A 279 13.09 10.97 -37.10
C LYS A 279 12.49 11.48 -38.40
N GLY A 280 11.16 11.59 -38.46
CA GLY A 280 10.45 12.00 -39.68
C GLY A 280 10.75 11.09 -40.90
N GLY A 281 10.95 9.79 -40.67
CA GLY A 281 11.25 8.80 -41.71
C GLY A 281 12.70 8.80 -42.22
N LYS A 282 13.58 9.66 -41.70
CA LYS A 282 15.00 9.70 -42.05
C LYS A 282 15.84 9.17 -40.90
N LYS A 283 16.92 8.44 -41.22
CA LYS A 283 17.90 7.96 -40.24
C LYS A 283 18.51 9.15 -39.49
N SER A 284 18.42 9.14 -38.16
CA SER A 284 18.94 10.20 -37.29
C SER A 284 20.17 9.76 -36.51
N LYS A 285 20.27 8.48 -36.15
CA LYS A 285 21.33 7.95 -35.30
C LYS A 285 21.52 6.46 -35.58
N SER A 286 22.75 5.96 -35.46
CA SER A 286 23.07 4.54 -35.62
C SER A 286 23.64 4.00 -34.33
N GLY A 287 23.23 2.79 -33.96
CA GLY A 287 23.81 2.04 -32.85
C GLY A 287 25.11 1.34 -33.23
N GLN A 288 25.62 0.57 -32.27
CA GLN A 288 26.82 -0.26 -32.44
C GLN A 288 26.59 -1.38 -33.46
N ILE A 289 27.62 -1.69 -34.23
CA ILE A 289 27.60 -2.78 -35.20
C ILE A 289 27.93 -4.09 -34.48
N THR A 290 27.13 -5.12 -34.75
CA THR A 290 27.42 -6.52 -34.40
C THR A 290 27.64 -7.32 -35.67
N GLU A 291 28.71 -8.11 -35.68
CA GLU A 291 29.11 -8.96 -36.81
C GLU A 291 28.71 -10.42 -36.57
N HIS A 292 28.30 -11.09 -37.65
CA HIS A 292 27.87 -12.49 -37.69
C HIS A 292 28.45 -13.15 -38.96
N LEU A 293 28.43 -14.48 -39.00
CA LEU A 293 28.87 -15.25 -40.16
C LEU A 293 27.71 -16.02 -40.80
N GLY A 294 27.71 -16.07 -42.12
CA GLY A 294 26.87 -16.93 -42.94
C GLY A 294 27.15 -18.41 -42.66
N SER A 295 26.10 -19.22 -42.64
CA SER A 295 26.20 -20.67 -42.54
C SER A 295 25.87 -21.33 -43.90
N GLY A 296 26.35 -22.55 -44.14
CA GLY A 296 26.06 -23.32 -45.35
C GLY A 296 24.58 -23.68 -45.61
N GLY A 297 23.67 -23.35 -44.69
CA GLY A 297 22.21 -23.38 -44.89
C GLY A 297 21.59 -22.00 -44.70
N ASP A 298 20.38 -21.95 -44.15
CA ASP A 298 19.82 -20.67 -43.73
C ASP A 298 20.58 -20.11 -42.52
N THR A 299 20.92 -18.83 -42.58
CA THR A 299 21.66 -18.13 -41.53
C THR A 299 20.70 -17.47 -40.53
N PHE A 300 20.95 -17.65 -39.24
CA PHE A 300 20.14 -17.10 -38.16
C PHE A 300 20.96 -16.09 -37.36
N ILE A 301 20.51 -14.85 -37.29
CA ILE A 301 21.19 -13.79 -36.52
C ILE A 301 20.27 -13.19 -35.47
N ALA A 302 20.86 -12.80 -34.34
CA ALA A 302 20.19 -12.10 -33.25
C ALA A 302 20.77 -10.69 -33.13
N VAL A 303 19.98 -9.67 -33.49
CA VAL A 303 20.37 -8.26 -33.30
C VAL A 303 19.89 -7.84 -31.92
N THR A 304 20.80 -7.85 -30.95
CA THR A 304 20.48 -7.59 -29.53
C THR A 304 21.04 -6.26 -29.08
N ASN A 305 20.29 -5.54 -28.26
CA ASN A 305 20.79 -4.43 -27.47
C ASN A 305 20.28 -4.57 -26.03
N ALA A 306 21.21 -4.69 -25.08
CA ALA A 306 20.92 -4.90 -23.66
C ALA A 306 21.05 -3.57 -22.90
N GLY A 307 20.12 -2.64 -23.18
CA GLY A 307 20.10 -1.29 -22.61
C GLY A 307 20.49 -0.23 -23.64
N GLY A 308 19.48 0.36 -24.26
CA GLY A 308 19.62 1.53 -25.14
C GLY A 308 18.55 2.57 -24.86
N HIS A 309 18.75 3.78 -25.36
CA HIS A 309 17.79 4.86 -25.29
C HIS A 309 17.35 5.25 -26.69
N CYS A 310 16.04 5.40 -26.91
CA CYS A 310 15.45 5.95 -28.13
C CYS A 310 15.08 7.41 -27.88
N ASP A 311 15.65 8.32 -28.65
CA ASP A 311 15.52 9.76 -28.38
C ASP A 311 14.08 10.25 -28.58
N SER A 312 13.73 11.37 -27.94
CA SER A 312 12.44 12.02 -28.12
C SER A 312 12.11 12.30 -29.60
N GLY A 313 10.92 11.87 -30.03
CA GLY A 313 10.43 11.97 -31.40
C GLY A 313 11.09 11.01 -32.40
N ALA A 314 11.96 10.09 -31.94
CA ALA A 314 12.54 9.05 -32.77
C ALA A 314 11.72 7.76 -32.75
N ALA A 315 11.92 6.93 -33.78
CA ALA A 315 11.48 5.55 -33.82
C ALA A 315 12.68 4.62 -34.03
N LEU A 316 12.79 3.60 -33.18
CA LEU A 316 13.81 2.57 -33.23
C LEU A 316 13.53 1.56 -34.34
N ALA A 317 14.56 1.20 -35.08
CA ALA A 317 14.54 0.22 -36.17
C ALA A 317 15.83 -0.64 -36.15
N VAL A 318 15.85 -1.69 -36.96
CA VAL A 318 17.02 -2.57 -37.16
C VAL A 318 17.38 -2.59 -38.63
N GLU A 319 18.67 -2.62 -38.92
CA GLU A 319 19.18 -2.83 -40.28
C GLU A 319 20.35 -3.82 -40.26
N TYR A 320 20.61 -4.40 -41.43
CA TYR A 320 21.73 -5.28 -41.64
C TYR A 320 22.26 -5.17 -43.08
N ILE A 321 23.49 -5.62 -43.27
CA ILE A 321 24.19 -5.74 -44.54
C ILE A 321 24.82 -7.13 -44.64
N VAL A 322 24.76 -7.74 -45.82
CA VAL A 322 25.40 -9.02 -46.13
C VAL A 322 26.49 -8.76 -47.16
N PHE A 323 27.67 -9.38 -47.01
CA PHE A 323 28.79 -9.27 -47.93
C PHE A 323 29.00 -10.57 -48.73
N GLY A 324 29.46 -10.47 -49.99
CA GLY A 324 30.04 -11.62 -50.70
C GLY A 324 29.14 -12.42 -51.64
N GLY A 325 28.01 -11.87 -52.10
CA GLY A 325 27.11 -12.49 -53.08
C GLY A 325 26.25 -11.47 -53.83
N ASP A 326 25.24 -11.94 -54.58
CA ASP A 326 24.35 -11.07 -55.37
C ASP A 326 23.12 -10.63 -54.57
N THR A 327 22.29 -11.60 -54.15
CA THR A 327 21.07 -11.36 -53.37
C THR A 327 20.86 -12.40 -52.28
N HIS A 328 20.00 -12.09 -51.32
CA HIS A 328 19.53 -13.03 -50.29
C HIS A 328 18.07 -12.77 -49.94
N ASP A 329 17.43 -13.72 -49.27
CA ASP A 329 16.06 -13.63 -48.82
C ASP A 329 15.99 -13.40 -47.31
N LEU A 330 15.15 -12.47 -46.85
CA LEU A 330 14.69 -12.42 -45.46
C LEU A 330 13.46 -13.31 -45.33
N VAL A 331 13.66 -14.51 -44.80
CA VAL A 331 12.65 -15.59 -44.80
C VAL A 331 11.73 -15.53 -43.60
N SER A 332 12.23 -15.15 -42.43
CA SER A 332 11.41 -14.96 -41.24
C SER A 332 12.17 -14.15 -40.19
N GLY A 333 11.47 -13.76 -39.13
CA GLY A 333 12.10 -13.17 -37.97
C GLY A 333 11.11 -12.90 -36.85
N GLN A 334 11.64 -12.54 -35.69
CA GLN A 334 10.86 -12.22 -34.50
C GLN A 334 11.53 -11.06 -33.76
N ALA A 335 10.77 -9.99 -33.52
CA ALA A 335 11.19 -8.93 -32.61
C ALA A 335 10.64 -9.22 -31.21
N GLN A 336 11.47 -9.03 -30.18
CA GLN A 336 11.09 -9.10 -28.78
C GLN A 336 11.80 -8.00 -28.01
N LEU A 337 11.05 -6.94 -27.66
CA LEU A 337 11.60 -5.81 -26.91
C LEU A 337 10.73 -5.48 -25.70
N LEU A 338 11.41 -4.95 -24.69
CA LEU A 338 10.88 -4.29 -23.53
C LEU A 338 11.30 -2.82 -23.60
N TYR A 339 10.40 -1.90 -23.28
CA TYR A 339 10.74 -0.48 -23.18
C TYR A 339 10.03 0.21 -22.01
N TRP A 340 10.66 1.28 -21.52
CA TRP A 340 10.23 2.13 -20.42
C TRP A 340 10.14 3.57 -20.93
N LYS A 341 9.11 4.31 -20.57
CA LYS A 341 8.88 5.69 -21.03
C LYS A 341 9.10 6.70 -19.92
#